data_AF-A0A952BL83-F1
#
_entry.id   AF-A0A952BL83-F1
#
_cell.length_a   1.000
_cell.length_b   1.000
_cell.length_c   1.000
_cell.angle_alpha   90.00
_cell.angle_beta   90.00
_cell.angle_gamma   90.00
#
_symmetry.space_group_name_H-M   'P 1'
#
loop_
_entity.id
_entity.type
_entity.pdbx_description
1 polymer ?
#
loop_
_entity_poly.entity_id
_entity_poly.type
_entity_poly.pdbx_seq_one_letter_code
_entity_poly.pdbx_strand_id
1 'polypeptide(L)'
;MNMPVLYWMVALLILAVLFPPWETPPEQPPEFLGFHFILSPPNTDVNGGEQQGVISRLLLTVELTTIAIGGFYLSWILRKNG
;
A
#
# COMPACT_ATOMS: atom_id res chain seq x y z
N MET A 1 -27.76 2.20 -10.35
CA MET A 1 -26.81 1.77 -9.30
C MET A 1 -27.52 0.74 -8.44
N ASN A 2 -26.94 -0.44 -8.23
CA ASN A 2 -27.65 -1.56 -7.61
C ASN A 2 -27.48 -1.53 -6.08
N MET A 3 -28.43 -0.89 -5.39
CA MET A 3 -28.39 -0.71 -3.93
C MET A 3 -28.19 -2.02 -3.13
N PRO A 4 -28.75 -3.18 -3.53
CA PRO A 4 -28.51 -4.45 -2.83
C PRO A 4 -27.04 -4.87 -2.84
N VAL A 5 -26.32 -4.61 -3.94
CA VAL A 5 -24.90 -4.94 -4.07
C VAL A 5 -24.06 -4.05 -3.14
N LEU A 6 -24.44 -2.78 -3.00
CA LEU A 6 -23.75 -1.86 -2.11
C LEU A 6 -23.86 -2.29 -0.64
N TYR A 7 -25.04 -2.71 -0.18
CA TYR A 7 -25.22 -3.23 1.17
C TYR A 7 -24.39 -4.49 1.43
N TRP A 8 -24.29 -5.39 0.45
CA TRP A 8 -23.45 -6.58 0.55
C TRP A 8 -21.96 -6.24 0.65
N MET A 9 -21.47 -5.30 -0.14
CA MET A 9 -20.07 -4.87 -0.08
C MET A 9 -19.71 -4.27 1.28
N VAL A 10 -20.60 -3.42 1.83
CA VAL A 10 -20.38 -2.82 3.16
C VAL A 10 -20.40 -3.88 4.26
N ALA A 11 -21.32 -4.85 4.19
CA ALA A 11 -21.38 -5.95 5.15
C ALA A 11 -20.10 -6.81 5.12
N LEU A 12 -19.60 -7.14 3.92
CA LEU A 12 -18.34 -7.88 3.76
C LEU A 12 -17.13 -7.06 4.27
N LEU A 13 -17.14 -5.74 4.09
CA LEU A 13 -16.11 -4.85 4.60
C LEU A 13 -16.06 -4.84 6.14
N ILE A 14 -17.22 -4.75 6.78
CA ILE A 14 -17.32 -4.81 8.26
C ILE A 14 -16.87 -6.18 8.76
N LEU A 15 -17.25 -7.25 8.06
CA LEU A 15 -16.85 -8.62 8.43
C LEU A 15 -15.34 -8.81 8.30
N ALA A 16 -14.72 -8.28 7.24
CA ALA A 16 -13.27 -8.32 7.05
C ALA A 16 -12.52 -7.54 8.14
N VAL A 17 -13.08 -6.43 8.63
CA VAL A 17 -12.50 -5.70 9.77
C VAL A 17 -12.58 -6.51 11.07
N LEU A 18 -13.70 -7.21 11.30
CA LEU A 18 -13.92 -7.99 12.53
C LEU A 18 -13.12 -9.30 12.54
N PHE A 19 -13.01 -9.96 11.38
CA PHE A 19 -12.23 -11.17 11.18
C PHE A 19 -11.24 -10.90 10.06
N PRO A 20 -10.09 -10.29 10.36
CA PRO A 20 -9.08 -10.00 9.35
C PRO A 20 -8.58 -11.31 8.73
N PRO A 21 -8.90 -11.65 7.45
CA PRO A 21 -8.34 -12.82 6.79
C PRO A 21 -6.82 -12.72 6.53
N TRP A 22 -6.20 -11.62 6.95
CA TRP A 22 -4.78 -11.29 6.76
C TRP A 22 -3.95 -11.46 8.04
N GLU A 23 -4.48 -12.11 9.08
CA GLU A 23 -3.64 -12.59 10.18
C GLU A 23 -2.62 -13.60 9.64
N THR A 24 -1.36 -13.18 9.56
CA THR A 24 -0.24 -14.03 9.14
C THR A 24 -0.08 -15.20 10.13
N PRO A 25 0.06 -16.45 9.65
CA PRO A 25 0.36 -17.58 10.52
C PRO A 25 1.58 -17.29 11.40
N PRO A 26 1.55 -17.65 12.70
CA PRO A 26 2.60 -17.31 13.66
C PRO A 26 3.97 -17.96 13.36
N GLU A 27 4.04 -18.88 12.41
CA GLU A 27 5.25 -19.59 11.97
C GLU A 27 6.12 -18.76 11.00
N GLN A 28 5.62 -17.64 10.46
CA GLN A 28 6.37 -16.81 9.51
C GLN A 28 6.40 -15.35 9.99
N PRO A 29 7.61 -14.74 10.12
CA PRO A 29 7.70 -13.34 10.50
C PRO A 29 6.98 -12.48 9.44
N PRO A 30 6.11 -11.55 9.84
CA PRO A 30 5.34 -10.74 8.91
C PRO A 30 6.26 -9.79 8.14
N GLU A 31 6.57 -10.16 6.90
CA GLU A 31 7.61 -9.49 6.10
C GLU A 31 7.23 -8.06 5.66
N PHE A 32 5.97 -7.65 5.77
CA PHE A 32 5.51 -6.39 5.14
C PHE A 32 4.45 -5.58 5.93
N LEU A 33 4.41 -5.67 7.26
CA LEU A 33 3.58 -4.75 8.07
C LEU A 33 4.24 -4.27 9.37
N GLY A 34 5.54 -4.49 9.53
CA GLY A 34 6.30 -3.95 10.65
C GLY A 34 7.11 -2.74 10.21
N PHE A 35 7.10 -1.67 10.99
CA PHE A 35 8.06 -0.56 10.94
C PHE A 35 9.54 -1.00 11.18
N HIS A 36 9.86 -2.28 10.99
CA HIS A 36 11.20 -2.85 11.10
C HIS A 36 12.16 -2.25 10.06
N PHE A 37 11.65 -1.73 8.94
CA PHE A 37 12.40 -0.91 7.98
C PHE A 37 12.85 0.45 8.55
N ILE A 38 12.15 1.01 9.53
CA ILE A 38 12.49 2.30 10.13
C ILE A 38 13.57 2.13 11.21
N LEU A 39 13.49 1.04 11.98
CA LEU A 39 14.34 0.83 13.16
C LEU A 39 15.54 -0.10 12.91
N SER A 40 15.60 -0.80 11.77
CA SER A 40 16.79 -1.55 11.36
C SER A 40 17.45 -0.86 10.17
N PRO A 41 18.50 -0.05 10.39
CA PRO A 41 19.24 0.50 9.28
C PRO A 41 19.83 -0.65 8.44
N PRO A 42 19.75 -0.61 7.10
CA PRO A 42 20.52 -1.51 6.28
C PRO A 42 21.98 -1.18 6.51
N ASN A 43 22.69 -2.11 7.15
CA ASN A 43 24.14 -2.28 7.22
C ASN A 43 24.90 -1.23 6.39
N THR A 44 25.23 -0.09 7.01
CA THR A 44 26.27 0.80 6.52
C THR A 44 27.61 0.11 6.78
N ASP A 45 27.93 -0.92 6.00
CA ASP A 45 29.24 -1.58 6.09
C ASP A 45 30.17 -1.17 4.93
N VAL A 46 30.72 0.05 5.09
CA VAL A 46 32.15 0.41 5.02
C VAL A 46 33.01 0.08 3.78
N ASN A 47 32.54 -0.59 2.72
CA ASN A 47 33.38 -0.80 1.53
C ASN A 47 32.77 -0.13 0.30
N GLY A 48 33.39 0.99 -0.10
CA GLY A 48 32.86 1.97 -1.04
C GLY A 48 32.31 1.43 -2.35
N GLY A 49 31.23 2.07 -2.80
CA GLY A 49 30.64 1.88 -4.11
C GLY A 49 29.15 1.59 -4.03
N GLU A 50 28.36 2.57 -4.47
CA GLU A 50 26.98 2.39 -4.96
C GLU A 50 25.89 2.36 -3.87
N GLN A 51 25.42 3.56 -3.53
CA GLN A 51 24.17 3.78 -2.80
C GLN A 51 22.96 3.44 -3.69
N GLN A 52 22.63 2.16 -3.80
CA GLN A 52 21.26 1.75 -4.12
C GLN A 52 20.57 1.36 -2.81
N GLY A 53 20.01 2.36 -2.12
CA GLY A 53 19.02 2.10 -1.07
C GLY A 53 17.95 1.16 -1.64
N VAL A 54 17.64 0.09 -0.91
CA VAL A 54 16.71 -0.96 -1.36
C VAL A 54 15.30 -0.37 -1.43
N ILE A 55 14.96 0.26 -2.56
CA ILE A 55 13.60 0.75 -2.81
C ILE A 55 12.72 -0.48 -3.07
N SER A 56 11.76 -0.73 -2.19
CA SER A 56 10.83 -1.85 -2.33
C SER A 56 9.99 -1.68 -3.59
N ARG A 57 9.95 -2.72 -4.44
CA ARG A 57 9.15 -2.75 -5.67
C ARG A 57 7.65 -2.56 -5.41
N LEU A 58 7.17 -2.97 -4.24
CA LEU A 58 5.80 -2.70 -3.80
C LEU A 58 5.60 -1.21 -3.48
N LEU A 59 6.54 -0.59 -2.75
CA LEU A 59 6.50 0.84 -2.44
C LEU A 59 6.46 1.69 -3.71
N LEU A 60 7.30 1.35 -4.69
CA LEU A 60 7.34 2.00 -5.99
C LEU A 60 6.02 1.82 -6.76
N THR A 61 5.41 0.64 -6.69
CA THR A 61 4.10 0.38 -7.30
C THR A 61 3.00 1.22 -6.65
N VAL A 62 3.00 1.33 -5.32
CA VAL A 62 2.03 2.14 -4.56
C VAL A 62 2.21 3.62 -4.86
N GLU A 63 3.45 4.10 -4.92
CA GLU A 63 3.79 5.48 -5.26
C GLU A 63 3.29 5.86 -6.65
N LEU A 64 3.66 5.08 -7.67
CA LEU A 64 3.23 5.30 -9.05
C LEU A 64 1.71 5.22 -9.22
N THR A 65 1.06 4.25 -8.57
CA THR A 65 -0.41 4.10 -8.62
C THR A 65 -1.10 5.30 -7.97
N THR A 66 -0.58 5.79 -6.84
CA THR A 66 -1.14 6.97 -6.14
C THR A 66 -1.03 8.23 -6.98
N ILE A 67 0.14 8.45 -7.60
CA ILE A 67 0.37 9.58 -8.51
C ILE A 67 -0.56 9.48 -9.73
N ALA A 68 -0.72 8.29 -10.31
CA ALA A 68 -1.62 8.07 -11.44
C ALA A 68 -3.09 8.38 -11.10
N ILE A 69 -3.58 7.90 -9.94
CA ILE A 69 -4.94 8.18 -9.46
C ILE A 69 -5.11 9.69 -9.20
N GLY A 70 -4.15 10.33 -8.54
CA GLY A 70 -4.17 11.77 -8.28
C GLY A 70 -4.21 12.59 -9.57
N GLY A 71 -3.37 12.25 -10.55
CA GLY A 71 -3.34 12.89 -11.86
C GLY A 71 -4.65 12.70 -12.64
N PHE A 72 -5.25 11.52 -12.56
CA PHE A 72 -6.57 11.25 -13.16
C PHE A 72 -7.67 12.14 -12.55
N TYR A 73 -7.76 12.21 -11.23
CA TYR A 73 -8.74 13.08 -10.56
C TYR A 73 -8.48 14.57 -10.84
N LEU A 74 -7.22 15.00 -10.85
CA LEU A 74 -6.84 16.37 -11.21
C LEU A 74 -7.29 16.72 -12.64
N SER A 75 -7.06 15.82 -13.59
CA SER A 75 -7.50 15.99 -14.98
C SER A 75 -9.04 16.09 -15.09
N TRP A 76 -9.77 15.31 -14.30
CA TRP A 76 -11.22 15.34 -14.26
C TRP A 76 -11.77 16.66 -13.70
N ILE A 77 -11.13 17.21 -12.67
CA ILE A 77 -11.48 18.52 -12.11
C ILE A 77 -11.19 19.64 -13.11
N LEU A 78 -10.02 19.63 -13.75
CA LEU A 78 -9.66 20.62 -14.77
C LEU A 78 -10.64 20.57 -15.96
N ARG A 79 -11.08 19.37 -16.37
CA ARG A 79 -12.11 19.21 -17.40
C ARG A 79 -13.47 19.74 -16.97
N LYS A 80 -13.87 19.56 -15.72
CA LYS A 80 -15.18 19.99 -15.22
C LYS A 80 -15.28 21.52 -15.09
N ASN A 81 -14.15 22.17 -14.84
CA ASN A 81 -14.08 23.62 -14.62
C ASN A 81 -13.63 24.41 -15.86
N GLY A 82 -13.44 23.75 -17.01
CA GLY A 82 -13.09 24.35 -18.30
C GLY A 82 -14.23 24.32 -19.30
#